data_AF-A0A1T2KS37-F1
#
_entry.id   AF-A0A1T2KS37-F1
#
_cell.length_a   1.000
_cell.length_b   1.000
_cell.length_c   1.000
_cell.angle_alpha   90.00
_cell.angle_beta   90.00
_cell.angle_gamma   90.00
#
_symmetry.space_group_name_H-M   'P 1'
#
loop_
_entity.id
_entity.type
_entity.pdbx_description
1 polymer ?
#
loop_
_entity_poly.entity_id
_entity_poly.type
_entity_poly.pdbx_seq_one_letter_code
_entity_poly.pdbx_strand_id
1 'polypeptide(L)'
;MASCKRQFFESFEKALDQKGLGKDNKIILMCRSGSRSAKAARVLHIAGYEYVYSVIVGFEGDKEKIGPNKGQRIVNGWKSSNLPWSYTLPSKKLAWDIN
;
A
#
# COMPACT_ATOMS: atom_id res chain seq x y z
N MET A 1 -21.35 5.93 -4.07
CA MET A 1 -20.00 6.04 -3.46
C MET A 1 -19.95 5.63 -1.98
N ALA A 2 -21.01 5.78 -1.18
CA ALA A 2 -20.99 5.42 0.26
C ALA A 2 -20.77 3.91 0.54
N SER A 3 -21.27 3.03 -0.32
CA SER A 3 -21.14 1.57 -0.16
C SER A 3 -19.68 1.07 -0.26
N CYS A 4 -18.90 1.55 -1.24
CA CYS A 4 -17.50 1.16 -1.41
C CYS A 4 -16.60 1.57 -0.23
N LYS A 5 -16.85 2.75 0.37
CA LYS A 5 -16.13 3.20 1.56
C LYS A 5 -16.43 2.30 2.76
N ARG A 6 -17.69 1.87 2.91
CA ARG A 6 -18.12 0.98 4.00
C ARG A 6 -17.45 -0.40 3.90
N GLN A 7 -17.49 -1.01 2.72
CA GLN A 7 -16.89 -2.33 2.48
C GLN A 7 -15.37 -2.32 2.71
N PHE A 8 -14.69 -1.21 2.37
CA PHE A 8 -13.27 -1.03 2.67
C PHE A 8 -13.01 -1.07 4.18
N PHE A 9 -13.76 -0.33 4.98
CA PHE A 9 -13.57 -0.30 6.44
C PHE A 9 -13.88 -1.65 7.07
N GLU A 10 -14.98 -2.31 6.69
CA GLU A 10 -15.34 -3.64 7.22
C GLU A 10 -14.23 -4.66 6.94
N SER A 11 -13.69 -4.67 5.73
CA SER A 11 -12.61 -5.59 5.37
C SER A 11 -11.30 -5.26 6.08
N PHE A 12 -11.03 -3.96 6.27
CA PHE A 12 -9.82 -3.47 6.92
C PHE A 12 -9.83 -3.76 8.43
N GLU A 13 -10.91 -3.42 9.14
CA GLU A 13 -11.07 -3.66 10.57
C GLU A 13 -11.03 -5.16 10.87
N LYS A 14 -11.72 -5.98 10.07
CA LYS A 14 -11.64 -7.44 10.20
C LYS A 14 -10.20 -7.97 10.08
N ALA A 15 -9.39 -7.41 9.18
CA ALA A 15 -8.00 -7.83 9.02
C ALA A 15 -7.10 -7.41 10.19
N LEU A 16 -7.41 -6.28 10.84
CA LEU A 16 -6.71 -5.84 12.05
C LEU A 16 -7.12 -6.70 13.26
N ASP A 17 -8.41 -6.97 13.43
CA ASP A 17 -8.93 -7.81 14.52
C ASP A 17 -8.31 -9.21 14.51
N GLN A 18 -8.20 -9.83 13.33
CA GLN A 18 -7.54 -11.13 13.15
C GLN A 18 -6.06 -11.14 13.57
N LYS A 19 -5.43 -9.97 13.65
CA LYS A 19 -4.02 -9.80 14.03
C LYS A 19 -3.87 -9.18 15.43
N GLY A 20 -4.97 -8.90 16.14
CA GLY A 20 -4.95 -8.21 17.43
C GLY A 20 -4.38 -6.78 17.34
N LEU A 21 -4.58 -6.10 16.20
CA LEU A 21 -4.09 -4.74 15.97
C LEU A 21 -5.19 -3.70 16.18
N GLY A 22 -4.84 -2.56 16.76
CA GLY A 22 -5.70 -1.41 17.02
C GLY A 22 -5.33 -0.17 16.21
N LYS A 23 -5.92 0.96 16.62
CA LYS A 23 -5.80 2.25 15.91
C LYS A 23 -4.44 2.96 16.12
N ASP A 24 -3.71 2.55 17.14
CA ASP A 24 -2.37 3.02 17.53
C ASP A 24 -1.24 2.21 16.85
N ASN A 25 -1.56 1.14 16.12
CA ASN A 25 -0.56 0.42 15.34
C ASN A 25 -0.17 1.19 14.06
N LYS A 26 1.09 1.05 13.66
CA LYS A 26 1.62 1.64 12.42
C LYS A 26 1.02 0.95 11.20
N ILE A 27 0.41 1.72 10.31
CA ILE A 27 -0.19 1.26 9.06
C ILE A 27 0.57 1.90 7.89
N ILE A 28 1.16 1.08 7.03
CA ILE A 28 1.82 1.53 5.80
C ILE A 28 0.99 1.07 4.61
N LEU A 29 0.46 2.03 3.85
CA LEU A 29 -0.36 1.78 2.67
C LEU A 29 0.46 1.96 1.40
N MET A 30 0.29 1.01 0.49
CA MET A 30 0.89 1.04 -0.84
C MET A 30 -0.17 0.76 -1.89
N CYS A 31 -0.06 1.45 -3.04
CA CYS A 31 -0.80 1.09 -4.25
C CYS A 31 0.19 1.05 -5.43
N ARG A 32 -0.31 1.00 -6.67
CA ARG A 32 0.55 0.99 -7.85
C ARG A 32 1.44 2.24 -7.99
N SER A 33 0.88 3.42 -7.74
CA SER A 33 1.50 4.72 -8.08
C SER A 33 1.13 5.84 -7.09
N GLY A 34 1.02 5.52 -5.79
CA GLY A 34 0.80 6.48 -4.70
C GLY A 34 -0.60 7.08 -4.49
N SER A 35 -1.35 7.37 -5.55
CA SER A 35 -2.56 8.20 -5.44
C SER A 35 -3.70 7.59 -4.61
N ARG A 36 -3.90 6.27 -4.71
CA ARG A 36 -4.96 5.56 -3.97
C ARG A 36 -4.59 5.34 -2.51
N SER A 37 -3.31 5.02 -2.23
CA SER A 37 -2.82 4.86 -0.87
C SER A 37 -2.86 6.17 -0.09
N ALA A 38 -2.60 7.31 -0.73
CA ALA A 38 -2.74 8.63 -0.10
C ALA A 38 -4.20 8.94 0.29
N LYS A 39 -5.17 8.63 -0.59
CA LYS A 39 -6.60 8.78 -0.29
C LYS A 39 -7.04 7.87 0.85
N ALA A 40 -6.59 6.61 0.84
CA ALA A 40 -6.88 5.66 1.91
C ALA A 40 -6.26 6.12 3.24
N ALA A 41 -5.02 6.62 3.23
CA ALA A 41 -4.36 7.14 4.42
C ALA A 41 -5.14 8.29 5.06
N ARG A 42 -5.59 9.25 4.25
CA ARG A 42 -6.46 10.34 4.73
C ARG A 42 -7.75 9.82 5.35
N VAL A 43 -8.39 8.84 4.72
CA VAL A 43 -9.66 8.28 5.20
C VAL A 43 -9.48 7.53 6.53
N LEU A 44 -8.39 6.77 6.69
CA LEU A 44 -8.08 6.10 7.96
C LEU A 44 -7.71 7.10 9.05
N HIS A 45 -6.94 8.15 8.73
CA HIS A 45 -6.61 9.19 9.70
C HIS A 45 -7.88 9.89 10.23
N ILE A 46 -8.83 10.23 9.35
CA ILE A 46 -10.14 10.78 9.74
C ILE A 46 -10.94 9.79 10.62
N ALA A 47 -10.73 8.48 10.46
CA ALA A 47 -11.38 7.44 11.28
C ALA A 47 -10.67 7.18 12.62
N GLY A 48 -9.62 7.95 12.94
CA GLY A 48 -8.91 7.90 14.22
C GLY A 48 -7.72 6.94 14.27
N TYR A 49 -7.22 6.47 13.13
CA TYR A 49 -5.94 5.74 13.08
C TYR A 49 -4.77 6.73 13.18
N GLU A 50 -3.92 6.52 14.18
CA GLU A 50 -2.93 7.51 14.61
C GLU A 50 -1.72 7.55 13.67
N TYR A 51 -1.18 6.39 13.31
CA TYR A 51 0.06 6.26 12.55
C TYR A 51 -0.16 5.66 11.17
N VAL A 52 -0.67 6.47 10.24
CA VAL A 52 -0.97 6.03 8.86
C VAL A 52 -0.06 6.70 7.84
N TYR A 53 0.69 5.89 7.10
CA TYR A 53 1.66 6.33 6.10
C TYR A 53 1.26 5.83 4.70
N SER A 54 1.57 6.63 3.68
CA SER A 54 1.42 6.22 2.28
C SER A 54 2.77 6.23 1.57
N VAL A 55 3.08 5.16 0.85
CA VAL A 55 4.26 5.12 -0.04
C VAL A 55 3.99 5.99 -1.28
N ILE A 56 4.65 7.14 -1.35
CA ILE A 56 4.34 8.26 -2.28
C ILE A 56 4.37 7.84 -3.75
N VAL A 57 5.36 7.05 -4.16
CA VAL A 57 5.49 6.56 -5.56
C VAL A 57 4.81 5.20 -5.77
N GLY A 58 4.36 4.54 -4.70
CA GLY A 58 3.80 3.19 -4.76
C GLY A 58 4.78 2.13 -5.25
N PHE A 59 4.24 1.03 -5.75
CA PHE A 59 5.00 -0.15 -6.16
C PHE A 59 5.70 0.02 -7.51
N GLU A 60 4.96 0.45 -8.53
CA GLU A 60 5.46 0.56 -9.93
C GLU A 60 5.85 1.99 -10.30
N GLY A 61 5.38 3.01 -9.58
CA GLY A 61 5.76 4.38 -9.88
C GLY A 61 5.10 4.97 -11.12
N ASP A 62 5.74 6.00 -11.65
CA ASP A 62 5.28 6.81 -12.78
C ASP A 62 5.58 6.17 -14.13
N LYS A 63 4.82 6.58 -15.15
CA LYS A 63 5.05 6.18 -16.53
C LYS A 63 6.15 7.02 -17.15
N GLU A 64 7.03 6.38 -17.92
CA GLU A 64 7.94 7.05 -18.83
C GLU A 64 7.12 7.85 -19.87
N LYS A 65 7.53 9.08 -20.13
CA LYS A 65 6.79 10.04 -20.97
C LYS A 65 7.29 10.04 -22.41
N ILE A 66 8.54 9.62 -22.65
CA ILE A 66 9.19 9.72 -23.96
C ILE A 66 9.99 8.45 -24.32
N GLY A 67 10.43 8.36 -25.58
CA GLY A 67 11.31 7.29 -26.04
C GLY A 67 10.64 5.91 -26.18
N PRO A 68 11.44 4.86 -26.40
CA PRO A 68 10.93 3.51 -26.71
C PRO A 68 10.13 2.87 -25.56
N ASN A 69 10.35 3.33 -24.33
CA ASN A 69 9.65 2.82 -23.15
C ASN A 69 8.44 3.68 -22.75
N LYS A 70 8.02 4.65 -23.58
CA LYS A 70 6.89 5.52 -23.30
C LYS A 70 5.65 4.73 -22.88
N GLY A 71 5.07 5.13 -21.74
CA GLY A 71 3.88 4.51 -21.16
C GLY A 71 4.17 3.36 -20.19
N GLN A 72 5.40 2.86 -20.14
CA GLN A 72 5.82 1.84 -19.17
C GLN A 72 6.16 2.48 -17.82
N ARG A 73 5.90 1.76 -16.72
CA ARG A 73 6.16 2.23 -15.36
C ARG A 73 7.55 1.78 -14.90
N ILE A 74 8.55 2.51 -15.35
CA ILE A 74 9.97 2.19 -15.11
C ILE A 74 10.74 3.36 -14.47
N VAL A 75 10.10 4.50 -14.23
CA VAL A 75 10.76 5.75 -13.80
C VAL A 75 11.16 5.73 -12.33
N ASN A 76 10.25 5.28 -11.45
CA ASN A 76 10.42 5.28 -9.99
C ASN A 76 9.56 4.17 -9.36
N GLY A 77 9.30 4.23 -8.06
CA GLY A 77 8.52 3.21 -7.36
C GLY A 77 9.39 2.13 -6.73
N TRP A 78 8.79 1.34 -5.83
CA TRP A 78 9.47 0.28 -5.09
C TRP A 78 10.27 -0.66 -6.02
N LYS A 79 9.65 -1.07 -7.13
CA LYS A 79 10.25 -1.97 -8.12
C LYS A 79 11.47 -1.36 -8.82
N SER A 80 11.41 -0.09 -9.23
CA SER A 80 12.54 0.60 -9.88
C SER A 80 13.61 1.08 -8.90
N SER A 81 13.34 1.04 -7.58
CA SER A 81 14.29 1.47 -6.54
C SER A 81 15.22 0.35 -6.05
N ASN A 82 15.30 -0.78 -6.78
CA ASN A 82 16.07 -1.98 -6.38
C ASN A 82 15.72 -2.51 -4.97
N LEU A 83 14.51 -2.23 -4.48
CA LEU A 83 14.04 -2.78 -3.21
C LEU A 83 13.59 -4.23 -3.38
N PRO A 84 13.64 -5.07 -2.32
CA PRO A 84 13.20 -6.46 -2.43
C PRO A 84 11.74 -6.57 -2.87
N TRP A 85 11.51 -7.30 -3.96
CA TRP A 85 10.18 -7.69 -4.43
C TRP A 85 10.30 -8.99 -5.21
N SER A 86 9.20 -9.74 -5.29
CA SER A 86 9.12 -10.97 -6.06
C SER A 86 7.65 -11.29 -6.35
N TYR A 87 7.39 -12.01 -7.43
CA TYR A 87 6.08 -12.61 -7.67
C TYR A 87 5.82 -13.83 -6.77
N THR A 88 6.88 -14.40 -6.21
CA THR A 88 6.85 -15.52 -5.26
C THR A 88 7.46 -15.06 -3.94
N LEU A 89 6.69 -15.09 -2.85
CA LEU A 89 7.17 -14.72 -1.52
C LEU A 89 7.70 -15.97 -0.80
N PRO A 90 9.03 -16.16 -0.67
CA PRO A 90 9.54 -17.23 0.15
C PRO A 90 9.29 -16.90 1.63
N SER A 91 8.69 -17.83 2.37
CA SER A 91 8.29 -17.64 3.77
C SER A 91 9.41 -17.09 4.65
N LYS A 92 10.66 -17.51 4.40
CA LYS A 92 11.86 -17.09 5.13
C LYS A 92 12.29 -15.62 4.92
N LYS A 93 11.73 -14.89 3.95
CA LYS A 93 12.10 -13.49 3.66
C LYS A 93 11.01 -12.48 4.01
N LEU A 94 9.95 -12.92 4.68
CA LEU A 94 8.91 -12.03 5.15
C LEU A 94 9.36 -11.37 6.46
N ALA A 95 9.14 -10.06 6.59
CA ALA A 95 9.47 -9.30 7.80
C ALA A 95 8.65 -9.75 9.03
N TRP A 96 7.57 -10.48 8.80
CA TRP A 96 6.70 -11.08 9.80
C TRP A 96 6.37 -12.51 9.33
N ASP A 97 6.58 -13.48 10.21
CA ASP A 97 6.08 -14.83 10.01
C ASP A 97 4.55 -14.76 9.92
N ILE A 98 3.98 -15.28 8.84
CA ILE A 98 2.52 -15.38 8.62
C ILE A 98 2.00 -16.76 9.03
N ASN A 99 2.73 -17.46 9.89
CA ASN A 99 2.35 -18.75 10.47
C ASN A 99 1.75 -18.55 11.87
#